data_AF-A0AA43HVU9-F1
#
_entry.id   AF-A0AA43HVU9-F1
#
_cell.length_a   1.000
_cell.length_b   1.000
_cell.length_c   1.000
_cell.angle_alpha   90.00
_cell.angle_beta   90.00
_cell.angle_gamma   90.00
#
_symmetry.space_group_name_H-M   'P 1'
#
loop_
_entity.id
_entity.type
_entity.pdbx_description
1 polymer ?
#
loop_
_entity_poly.entity_id
_entity_poly.type
_entity_poly.pdbx_seq_one_letter_code
_entity_poly.pdbx_strand_id
1 'polypeptide(L)'
;MSQIGKNIKKIRNVRGLSQQAFADLFQLTRGNISSYEEFRAEPKIEVIIRIAKYFGIPLADIIEKDLSVNELLHYNAELVLETEKLKIAQQLQKVSYIPALYINDYINQYTDEEFFYHLPYIIVPNSSKFRLLAFEIDNQDILPSGFNYHNGDILVLENVVKENVHRIIDKLGVMVDPEGMKLGVYIEKEGKVTLSLNEWVEYPFDMDSKAQYWVVRASYCQMV
;
A
#
# COMPACT_ATOMS: atom_id res chain seq x y z
N MET A 1 -28.54 -33.12 -16.32
CA MET A 1 -27.25 -33.11 -17.05
C MET A 1 -26.48 -31.90 -16.59
N SER A 2 -25.20 -32.06 -16.27
CA SER A 2 -24.32 -30.97 -15.85
C SER A 2 -24.19 -29.91 -16.95
N GLN A 3 -24.27 -28.63 -16.58
CA GLN A 3 -24.12 -27.49 -17.51
C GLN A 3 -22.65 -27.14 -17.78
N ILE A 4 -21.71 -27.79 -17.08
CA ILE A 4 -20.28 -27.47 -17.10
C ILE A 4 -19.70 -27.53 -18.51
N GLY A 5 -20.03 -28.56 -19.29
CA GLY A 5 -19.57 -28.70 -20.68
C GLY A 5 -20.03 -27.56 -21.60
N LYS A 6 -21.27 -27.08 -21.42
CA LYS A 6 -21.80 -25.91 -22.15
C LYS A 6 -21.07 -24.65 -21.77
N ASN A 7 -20.86 -24.45 -20.47
CA ASN A 7 -20.17 -23.29 -19.95
C ASN A 7 -18.72 -23.24 -20.42
N ILE A 8 -17.99 -24.37 -20.44
CA ILE A 8 -16.64 -24.46 -21.00
C ILE A 8 -16.63 -24.03 -22.48
N LYS A 9 -17.56 -24.55 -23.29
CA LYS A 9 -17.68 -24.18 -24.70
C LYS A 9 -17.96 -22.68 -24.88
N LYS A 10 -18.87 -22.13 -24.08
CA LYS A 10 -19.22 -20.70 -24.12
C LYS A 10 -18.04 -19.81 -23.72
N ILE A 11 -17.38 -20.13 -22.61
CA ILE A 11 -16.15 -19.45 -22.16
C ILE A 11 -15.14 -19.46 -23.30
N ARG A 12 -14.82 -20.64 -23.86
CA ARG A 12 -13.85 -20.76 -24.95
C ARG A 12 -14.20 -19.89 -26.16
N ASN A 13 -15.46 -19.91 -26.59
CA ASN A 13 -15.92 -19.14 -27.75
C ASN A 13 -15.89 -17.62 -27.51
N VAL A 14 -16.32 -17.15 -26.34
CA VAL A 14 -16.25 -15.71 -25.97
C VAL A 14 -14.80 -15.21 -25.96
N ARG A 15 -13.85 -16.10 -25.66
CA ARG A 15 -12.41 -15.81 -25.69
C ARG A 15 -11.76 -15.97 -27.06
N GLY A 16 -12.50 -16.38 -28.09
CA GLY A 16 -11.95 -16.64 -29.41
C GLY A 16 -10.91 -17.76 -29.46
N LEU A 17 -10.94 -18.69 -28.51
CA LEU A 17 -9.94 -19.76 -28.40
C LEU A 17 -10.35 -21.00 -29.19
N SER A 18 -9.39 -21.64 -29.87
CA SER A 18 -9.59 -22.97 -30.44
C SER A 18 -9.62 -24.03 -29.32
N GLN A 19 -10.19 -25.22 -29.58
CA GLN A 19 -10.17 -26.31 -28.61
C GLN A 19 -8.74 -26.72 -28.21
N GLN A 20 -7.79 -26.64 -29.14
CA GLN A 20 -6.38 -26.90 -28.86
C GLN A 20 -5.80 -25.82 -27.95
N ALA A 21 -5.96 -24.54 -28.31
CA ALA A 21 -5.44 -23.42 -27.53
C ALA A 21 -6.01 -23.41 -26.10
N PHE A 22 -7.30 -23.72 -25.94
CA PHE A 22 -7.92 -23.85 -24.62
C PHE A 22 -7.35 -25.05 -23.83
N ALA A 23 -7.09 -26.17 -24.51
CA ALA A 23 -6.50 -27.34 -23.87
C ALA A 23 -5.07 -27.03 -23.36
N ASP A 24 -4.28 -26.32 -24.17
CA ASP A 24 -2.90 -25.94 -23.85
C ASP A 24 -2.82 -25.07 -22.58
N LEU A 25 -3.75 -24.12 -22.39
CA LEU A 25 -3.83 -23.27 -21.19
C LEU A 25 -3.97 -24.07 -19.88
N PHE A 26 -4.62 -25.23 -19.93
CA PHE A 26 -4.94 -26.04 -18.75
C PHE A 26 -4.19 -27.37 -18.72
N GLN A 27 -3.18 -27.55 -19.58
CA GLN A 27 -2.40 -28.78 -19.70
C GLN A 27 -3.30 -30.00 -19.93
N LEU A 28 -4.27 -29.86 -20.83
CA LEU A 28 -5.20 -30.91 -21.25
C LEU A 28 -4.95 -31.25 -22.72
N THR A 29 -5.51 -32.38 -23.17
CA THR A 29 -5.53 -32.68 -24.61
C THR A 29 -6.74 -32.03 -25.29
N ARG A 30 -6.65 -31.74 -26.59
CA ARG A 30 -7.82 -31.32 -27.39
C ARG A 30 -8.99 -32.31 -27.28
N GLY A 31 -8.69 -33.60 -27.18
CA GLY A 31 -9.68 -34.66 -26.97
C GLY A 31 -10.45 -34.52 -25.66
N ASN A 32 -9.79 -34.10 -24.57
CA ASN A 32 -10.47 -33.80 -23.31
C ASN A 32 -11.47 -32.66 -23.48
N ILE A 33 -11.07 -31.53 -24.10
CA ILE A 33 -11.96 -30.39 -24.30
C ILE A 33 -13.16 -30.75 -25.18
N SER A 34 -12.95 -31.44 -26.31
CA SER A 34 -14.05 -31.93 -27.15
C SER A 34 -14.99 -32.86 -26.37
N SER A 35 -14.45 -33.75 -25.55
CA SER A 35 -15.28 -34.67 -24.74
C SER A 35 -16.11 -33.95 -23.69
N TYR A 36 -15.57 -32.88 -23.08
CA TYR A 36 -16.30 -32.04 -22.12
C TYR A 36 -17.41 -31.23 -22.81
N GLU A 37 -17.12 -30.60 -23.94
CA GLU A 37 -18.07 -29.77 -24.69
C GLU A 37 -19.23 -30.57 -25.31
N GLU A 38 -19.01 -31.87 -25.57
CA GLU A 38 -19.98 -32.80 -26.14
C GLU A 38 -20.66 -33.68 -25.07
N PHE A 39 -20.43 -33.41 -23.78
CA PHE A 39 -20.99 -34.16 -22.65
C PHE A 39 -20.62 -35.65 -22.63
N ARG A 40 -19.54 -36.04 -23.29
CA ARG A 40 -19.00 -37.42 -23.28
C ARG A 40 -18.20 -37.72 -22.01
N ALA A 41 -17.66 -36.69 -21.37
CA ALA A 41 -16.97 -36.78 -20.09
C ALA A 41 -17.22 -35.50 -19.28
N GLU A 42 -17.09 -35.58 -17.96
CA GLU A 42 -17.04 -34.40 -17.09
C GLU A 42 -15.59 -34.08 -16.69
N PRO A 43 -15.22 -32.79 -16.62
CA PRO A 43 -13.92 -32.37 -16.11
C PRO A 43 -13.83 -32.62 -14.60
N LYS A 44 -12.63 -32.98 -14.12
CA LYS A 44 -12.36 -33.04 -12.68
C LYS A 44 -12.54 -31.66 -12.05
N ILE A 45 -12.94 -31.62 -10.78
CA ILE A 45 -13.15 -30.35 -10.05
C ILE A 45 -11.91 -29.44 -10.10
N GLU A 46 -10.71 -30.00 -10.03
CA GLU A 46 -9.44 -29.27 -10.16
C GLU A 46 -9.33 -28.52 -11.50
N VAL A 47 -9.80 -29.12 -12.60
CA VAL A 47 -9.83 -28.48 -13.91
C VAL A 47 -10.80 -27.30 -13.90
N ILE A 48 -11.99 -27.49 -13.33
CA ILE A 48 -13.02 -26.45 -13.24
C ILE A 48 -12.50 -25.27 -12.40
N ILE A 49 -11.85 -25.54 -11.26
CA ILE A 49 -11.23 -24.52 -10.42
C ILE A 49 -10.17 -23.73 -11.19
N ARG A 50 -9.32 -24.40 -11.98
CA ARG A 50 -8.29 -23.71 -12.78
C ARG A 50 -8.93 -22.82 -13.86
N ILE A 51 -9.97 -23.30 -14.54
CA ILE A 51 -10.72 -22.51 -15.53
C ILE A 51 -11.38 -21.29 -14.86
N ALA A 52 -12.06 -21.51 -13.72
CA ALA A 52 -12.69 -20.48 -12.92
C ALA A 52 -11.70 -19.38 -12.53
N LYS A 53 -10.55 -19.75 -11.98
CA LYS A 53 -9.50 -18.80 -11.57
C LYS A 53 -8.90 -18.05 -12.77
N TYR A 54 -8.58 -18.75 -13.85
CA TYR A 54 -7.93 -18.15 -15.01
C TYR A 54 -8.80 -17.09 -15.69
N PHE A 55 -10.11 -17.36 -15.78
CA PHE A 55 -11.07 -16.43 -16.38
C PHE A 55 -11.83 -15.57 -15.36
N GLY A 56 -11.49 -15.70 -14.07
CA GLY A 56 -12.14 -15.09 -12.90
C GLY A 56 -13.66 -15.16 -12.91
N ILE A 57 -14.18 -16.35 -13.17
CA ILE A 57 -15.61 -16.66 -13.09
C ILE A 57 -15.84 -17.39 -11.76
N PRO A 58 -16.83 -17.02 -10.95
CA PRO A 58 -17.15 -17.76 -9.72
C PRO A 58 -17.39 -19.24 -10.01
N LEU A 59 -16.78 -20.11 -9.20
CA LEU A 59 -16.87 -21.57 -9.40
C LEU A 59 -18.32 -22.07 -9.39
N ALA A 60 -19.14 -21.54 -8.48
CA ALA A 60 -20.56 -21.86 -8.39
C ALA A 60 -21.30 -21.55 -9.70
N ASP A 61 -20.98 -20.43 -10.36
CA ASP A 61 -21.64 -20.03 -11.59
C ASP A 61 -21.30 -20.97 -12.77
N ILE A 62 -20.08 -21.51 -12.82
CA ILE A 62 -19.70 -22.52 -13.82
C ILE A 62 -20.47 -23.84 -13.61
N ILE A 63 -20.80 -24.18 -12.37
CA ILE A 63 -21.40 -25.48 -12.01
C ILE A 63 -22.94 -25.41 -12.05
N GLU A 64 -23.52 -24.36 -11.51
CA GLU A 64 -24.95 -24.27 -11.19
C GLU A 64 -25.78 -23.54 -12.25
N LYS A 65 -25.16 -22.63 -13.01
CA LYS A 65 -25.86 -21.74 -13.95
C LYS A 65 -25.56 -22.10 -15.40
N ASP A 66 -26.45 -21.70 -16.31
CA ASP A 66 -26.16 -21.69 -17.74
C ASP A 66 -25.68 -20.29 -18.14
N LEU A 67 -24.36 -20.11 -18.22
CA LEU A 67 -23.73 -18.79 -18.37
C LEU A 67 -24.15 -18.12 -19.69
N SER A 68 -24.50 -16.84 -19.66
CA SER A 68 -24.72 -16.02 -20.84
C SER A 68 -23.42 -15.37 -21.33
N VAL A 69 -23.40 -14.96 -22.60
CA VAL A 69 -22.28 -14.19 -23.15
C VAL A 69 -22.09 -12.86 -22.41
N ASN A 70 -23.19 -12.21 -22.01
CA ASN A 70 -23.13 -10.94 -21.31
C ASN A 70 -22.48 -11.06 -19.92
N GLU A 71 -22.82 -12.11 -19.16
CA GLU A 71 -22.18 -12.40 -17.87
C GLU A 71 -20.68 -12.66 -18.03
N LEU A 72 -20.29 -13.46 -19.03
CA LEU A 72 -18.89 -13.76 -19.34
C LEU A 72 -18.07 -12.52 -19.71
N LEU A 73 -18.69 -11.48 -20.28
CA LEU A 73 -18.04 -10.20 -20.56
C LEU A 73 -17.90 -9.34 -19.29
N HIS A 74 -18.86 -9.40 -18.37
CA HIS A 74 -18.82 -8.64 -17.11
C HIS A 74 -17.73 -9.16 -16.15
N TYR A 75 -17.59 -10.48 -16.00
CA TYR A 75 -16.54 -11.05 -15.14
C TYR A 75 -15.12 -10.61 -15.58
N ASN A 76 -14.92 -10.31 -16.86
CA ASN A 76 -13.65 -9.75 -17.33
C ASN A 76 -13.39 -8.33 -16.90
N ALA A 77 -14.41 -7.49 -17.04
CA ALA A 77 -14.31 -6.10 -16.62
C ALA A 77 -14.00 -6.06 -15.11
N GLU A 78 -14.68 -6.89 -14.33
CA GLU A 78 -14.48 -6.97 -12.89
C GLU A 78 -13.06 -7.42 -12.51
N LEU A 79 -12.51 -8.46 -13.13
CA LEU A 79 -11.12 -8.87 -12.91
C LEU A 79 -10.11 -7.78 -13.24
N VAL A 80 -10.26 -7.11 -14.39
CA VAL A 80 -9.37 -6.02 -14.79
C VAL A 80 -9.43 -4.89 -13.75
N LEU A 81 -10.65 -4.53 -13.33
CA LEU A 81 -10.88 -3.51 -12.31
C LEU A 81 -10.32 -3.93 -10.93
N GLU A 82 -10.46 -5.19 -10.52
CA GLU A 82 -9.84 -5.71 -9.28
C GLU A 82 -8.31 -5.65 -9.36
N THR A 83 -7.74 -6.03 -10.49
CA THR A 83 -6.29 -6.00 -10.70
C THR A 83 -5.76 -4.56 -10.67
N GLU A 84 -6.49 -3.60 -11.24
CA GLU A 84 -6.17 -2.17 -11.19
C GLU A 84 -6.36 -1.58 -9.79
N LYS A 85 -7.46 -1.92 -9.09
CA LYS A 85 -7.68 -1.53 -7.69
C LYS A 85 -6.57 -2.05 -6.79
N LEU A 86 -6.10 -3.29 -6.98
CA LEU A 86 -4.97 -3.86 -6.25
C LEU A 86 -3.66 -3.09 -6.52
N LYS A 87 -3.42 -2.68 -7.77
CA LYS A 87 -2.25 -1.85 -8.13
C LYS A 87 -2.32 -0.45 -7.52
N ILE A 88 -3.50 0.17 -7.48
CA ILE A 88 -3.70 1.50 -6.85
C ILE A 88 -3.60 1.39 -5.33
N ALA A 89 -4.19 0.36 -4.72
CA ALA A 89 -4.09 0.12 -3.28
C ALA A 89 -2.64 -0.10 -2.82
N GLN A 90 -1.78 -0.69 -3.66
CA GLN A 90 -0.35 -0.79 -3.39
C GLN A 90 0.38 0.57 -3.35
N GLN A 91 -0.23 1.63 -3.88
CA GLN A 91 0.32 2.98 -3.88
C GLN A 91 -0.26 3.88 -2.77
N LEU A 92 -1.27 3.40 -2.03
CA LEU A 92 -1.91 4.13 -0.94
C LEU A 92 -1.54 3.50 0.40
N GLN A 93 -1.05 4.31 1.34
CA GLN A 93 -0.67 3.85 2.67
C GLN A 93 -1.49 4.57 3.75
N LYS A 94 -1.89 3.80 4.76
CA LYS A 94 -2.44 4.36 6.00
C LYS A 94 -1.27 4.86 6.85
N VAL A 95 -1.34 6.12 7.24
CA VAL A 95 -0.32 6.79 8.05
C VAL A 95 -0.98 7.26 9.33
N SER A 96 -0.46 6.84 10.48
CA SER A 96 -0.93 7.32 11.78
C SER A 96 -0.81 8.84 11.84
N TYR A 97 -1.91 9.49 12.17
CA TYR A 97 -2.00 10.93 12.31
C TYR A 97 -2.05 11.28 13.80
N ILE A 98 -1.15 12.13 14.25
CA ILE A 98 -1.11 12.68 15.60
C ILE A 98 -1.76 14.07 15.54
N PRO A 99 -2.99 14.23 16.06
CA PRO A 99 -3.59 15.54 16.18
C PRO A 99 -2.80 16.41 17.16
N ALA A 100 -2.82 17.73 16.98
CA ALA A 100 -2.09 18.70 17.81
C ALA A 100 -2.26 18.46 19.33
N LEU A 101 -3.49 18.12 19.74
CA LEU A 101 -3.86 17.85 21.13
C LEU A 101 -3.17 16.64 21.77
N TYR A 102 -2.65 15.69 20.96
CA TYR A 102 -2.04 14.44 21.41
C TYR A 102 -0.51 14.43 21.31
N ILE A 103 0.15 15.55 20.98
CA ILE A 103 1.63 15.59 20.87
C ILE A 103 2.29 15.19 22.20
N ASN A 104 1.77 15.65 23.33
CA ASN A 104 2.35 15.31 24.64
C ASN A 104 2.19 13.83 24.97
N ASP A 105 1.04 13.24 24.63
CA ASP A 105 0.81 11.80 24.81
C ASP A 105 1.76 11.00 23.92
N TYR A 106 1.95 11.45 22.67
CA TYR A 106 2.92 10.86 21.75
C TYR A 106 4.35 10.93 22.29
N ILE A 107 4.81 12.08 22.80
CA ILE A 107 6.15 12.21 23.40
C ILE A 107 6.34 11.23 24.57
N ASN A 108 5.31 10.98 25.36
CA ASN A 108 5.38 10.04 26.49
C ASN A 108 5.30 8.57 26.07
N GLN A 109 4.70 8.29 24.91
CA GLN A 109 4.35 6.93 24.44
C GLN A 109 4.91 6.60 23.05
N TYR A 110 5.94 7.32 22.58
CA TYR A 110 6.48 7.18 21.22
C TYR A 110 7.05 5.78 20.90
N THR A 111 7.33 4.96 21.91
CA THR A 111 7.76 3.56 21.78
C THR A 111 6.63 2.54 21.92
N ASP A 112 5.43 2.96 22.32
CA ASP A 112 4.30 2.08 22.59
C ASP A 112 3.46 1.85 21.32
N GLU A 113 3.50 0.64 20.77
CA GLU A 113 2.74 0.29 19.57
C GLU A 113 1.23 0.27 19.79
N GLU A 114 0.74 0.06 21.01
CA GLU A 114 -0.69 0.04 21.32
C GLU A 114 -1.28 1.44 21.18
N PHE A 115 -0.53 2.48 21.58
CA PHE A 115 -0.91 3.87 21.39
C PHE A 115 -1.17 4.20 19.90
N PHE A 116 -0.28 3.78 19.00
CA PHE A 116 -0.44 4.05 17.56
C PHE A 116 -1.62 3.32 16.93
N TYR A 117 -2.07 2.20 17.51
CA TYR A 117 -3.24 1.46 17.03
C TYR A 117 -4.56 2.23 17.23
N HIS A 118 -4.61 3.09 18.24
CA HIS A 118 -5.77 3.91 18.58
C HIS A 118 -5.78 5.28 17.91
N LEU A 119 -4.66 5.70 17.33
CA LEU A 119 -4.57 6.97 16.62
C LEU A 119 -5.42 6.96 15.34
N PRO A 120 -6.00 8.11 14.95
CA PRO A 120 -6.55 8.26 13.62
C PRO A 120 -5.47 8.08 12.55
N TYR A 121 -5.89 7.87 11.30
CA TYR A 121 -4.96 7.76 10.18
C TYR A 121 -5.42 8.60 9.00
N ILE A 122 -4.45 9.06 8.21
CA ILE A 122 -4.66 9.61 6.87
C ILE A 122 -4.23 8.59 5.82
N ILE A 123 -4.77 8.72 4.61
CA ILE A 123 -4.36 7.89 3.47
C ILE A 123 -3.54 8.77 2.54
N VAL A 124 -2.28 8.38 2.32
CA VAL A 124 -1.34 9.14 1.47
C VAL A 124 -0.89 8.28 0.28
N PRO A 125 -0.73 8.88 -0.91
CA PRO A 125 -0.09 8.20 -2.04
C PRO A 125 1.41 8.11 -1.77
N ASN A 126 1.85 6.99 -1.20
CA ASN A 126 3.25 6.75 -0.89
C ASN A 126 3.60 5.27 -1.08
N SER A 127 4.81 5.02 -1.57
CA SER A 127 5.39 3.68 -1.78
C SER A 127 6.56 3.38 -0.84
N SER A 128 6.78 4.23 0.17
CA SER A 128 7.83 4.01 1.17
C SER A 128 7.63 2.69 1.91
N LYS A 129 8.73 2.00 2.21
CA LYS A 129 8.73 0.77 3.00
C LYS A 129 8.93 1.02 4.49
N PHE A 130 9.25 2.27 4.85
CA PHE A 130 9.55 2.66 6.22
C PHE A 130 8.29 3.16 6.91
N ARG A 131 8.28 3.09 8.25
CA ARG A 131 7.16 3.59 9.06
C ARG A 131 6.93 5.07 8.77
N LEU A 132 5.69 5.45 8.54
CA LEU A 132 5.27 6.82 8.33
C LEU A 132 4.49 7.33 9.54
N LEU A 133 4.60 8.63 9.79
CA LEU A 133 3.84 9.34 10.81
C LEU A 133 3.40 10.68 10.25
N ALA A 134 2.24 11.18 10.63
CA ALA A 134 1.79 12.50 10.24
C ALA A 134 1.41 13.33 11.47
N PHE A 135 1.74 14.62 11.46
CA PHE A 135 1.30 15.55 12.49
C PHE A 135 1.00 16.92 11.88
N GLU A 136 0.15 17.67 12.56
CA GLU A 136 -0.23 19.04 12.20
C GLU A 136 0.73 20.04 12.84
N ILE A 137 1.15 21.03 12.07
CA ILE A 137 1.90 22.18 12.57
C ILE A 137 0.93 23.09 13.31
N ASP A 138 1.09 23.23 14.63
CA ASP A 138 0.29 24.12 15.47
C ASP A 138 1.01 25.44 15.81
N ASN A 139 2.33 25.44 15.66
CA ASN A 139 3.19 26.59 15.88
C ASN A 139 4.26 26.67 14.78
N GLN A 140 4.36 27.81 14.09
CA GLN A 140 5.36 28.04 13.04
C GLN A 140 6.72 28.44 13.62
N ASP A 141 6.75 29.02 14.82
CA ASP A 141 7.96 29.60 15.40
C ASP A 141 9.00 28.54 15.81
N ILE A 142 8.59 27.27 15.89
CA ILE A 142 9.46 26.13 16.19
C ILE A 142 10.18 25.57 14.95
N LEU A 143 9.88 26.10 13.76
CA LEU A 143 10.49 25.65 12.51
C LEU A 143 11.86 26.30 12.29
N PRO A 144 12.85 25.54 11.77
CA PRO A 144 14.12 26.13 11.36
C PRO A 144 13.91 27.10 10.19
N SER A 145 14.81 28.09 10.09
CA SER A 145 14.77 29.09 9.01
C SER A 145 14.85 28.42 7.63
N GLY A 146 14.05 28.92 6.67
CA GLY A 146 14.01 28.39 5.30
C GLY A 146 12.87 27.41 5.01
N PHE A 147 12.09 27.02 6.03
CA PHE A 147 10.86 26.23 5.86
C PHE A 147 9.64 27.12 6.08
N ASN A 148 8.75 27.16 5.08
CA ASN A 148 7.56 28.02 5.09
C ASN A 148 6.29 27.17 5.22
N TYR A 149 6.17 26.43 6.33
CA TYR A 149 4.94 25.74 6.69
C TYR A 149 4.08 26.64 7.58
N HIS A 150 2.77 26.49 7.49
CA HIS A 150 1.81 27.30 8.24
C HIS A 150 1.06 26.46 9.29
N ASN A 151 0.37 27.15 10.19
CA ASN A 151 -0.49 26.50 11.17
C ASN A 151 -1.60 25.75 10.43
N GLY A 152 -1.79 24.48 10.76
CA GLY A 152 -2.73 23.59 10.08
C GLY A 152 -2.16 22.84 8.88
N ASP A 153 -0.89 23.06 8.51
CA ASP A 153 -0.19 22.21 7.54
C ASP A 153 0.10 20.84 8.16
N ILE A 154 -0.06 19.78 7.37
CA ILE A 154 0.22 18.40 7.82
C ILE A 154 1.55 17.96 7.23
N LEU A 155 2.50 17.60 8.09
CA LEU A 155 3.77 17.01 7.68
C LEU A 155 3.70 15.49 7.77
N VAL A 156 4.10 14.81 6.69
CA VAL A 156 4.29 13.35 6.65
C VAL A 156 5.76 13.05 6.81
N LEU A 157 6.07 12.44 7.94
CA LEU A 157 7.37 11.99 8.37
C LEU A 157 7.61 10.53 7.97
N GLU A 158 8.85 10.21 7.65
CA GLU A 158 9.36 8.85 7.47
C GLU A 158 10.37 8.54 8.56
N ASN A 159 10.26 7.37 9.19
CA ASN A 159 11.19 6.94 10.22
C ASN A 159 12.60 6.75 9.65
N VAL A 160 13.60 7.24 10.38
CA VAL A 160 15.01 7.15 10.00
C VAL A 160 15.62 5.90 10.64
N VAL A 161 16.15 5.03 9.79
CA VAL A 161 16.79 3.75 10.12
C VAL A 161 18.15 3.64 9.43
N LYS A 162 18.95 2.62 9.77
CA LYS A 162 20.31 2.44 9.21
C LYS A 162 20.29 2.37 7.67
N GLU A 163 19.20 1.86 7.09
CA GLU A 163 19.02 1.70 5.65
C GLU A 163 18.76 3.02 4.91
N ASN A 164 18.20 4.05 5.54
CA ASN A 164 17.84 5.33 4.87
C ASN A 164 18.57 6.56 5.43
N VAL A 165 19.40 6.42 6.48
CA VAL A 165 20.12 7.53 7.12
C VAL A 165 20.93 8.39 6.14
N HIS A 166 21.52 7.80 5.10
CA HIS A 166 22.30 8.51 4.09
C HIS A 166 21.47 9.48 3.23
N ARG A 167 20.14 9.50 3.37
CA ARG A 167 19.20 10.29 2.54
C ARG A 167 18.60 11.48 3.29
N ILE A 168 18.99 11.73 4.54
CA ILE A 168 18.31 12.69 5.41
C ILE A 168 18.99 14.06 5.46
N ILE A 169 20.26 14.16 5.05
CA ILE A 169 21.02 15.41 5.08
C ILE A 169 20.31 16.51 4.29
N ASP A 170 20.36 17.73 4.81
CA ASP A 170 19.70 18.94 4.31
C ASP A 170 18.17 18.86 4.27
N LYS A 171 17.56 17.97 5.07
CA LYS A 171 16.11 17.86 5.19
C LYS A 171 15.63 18.16 6.60
N LEU A 172 14.41 18.71 6.66
CA LEU A 172 13.68 18.89 7.90
C LEU A 172 13.43 17.52 8.54
N GLY A 173 13.71 17.46 9.83
CA GLY A 173 13.60 16.27 10.65
C GLY A 173 12.99 16.57 12.00
N VAL A 174 12.56 15.49 12.64
CA VAL A 174 12.05 15.48 14.01
C VAL A 174 12.82 14.41 14.78
N MET A 175 13.30 14.78 15.96
CA MET A 175 13.80 13.87 16.97
C MET A 175 12.82 13.81 18.12
N VAL A 176 12.49 12.61 18.58
CA VAL A 176 11.64 12.38 19.75
C VAL A 176 12.43 11.58 20.75
N ASP A 177 12.58 12.11 21.96
CA ASP A 177 13.26 11.47 23.07
C ASP A 177 12.45 11.72 24.37
N PRO A 178 12.87 11.16 25.53
CA PRO A 178 12.17 11.40 26.79
C PRO A 178 12.17 12.87 27.27
N GLU A 179 13.00 13.76 26.69
CA GLU A 179 13.01 15.18 27.01
C GLU A 179 11.99 15.96 26.17
N GLY A 180 11.61 15.45 25.00
CA GLY A 180 10.57 16.04 24.17
C GLY A 180 10.71 15.74 22.68
N MET A 181 9.86 16.43 21.90
CA MET A 181 9.96 16.49 20.45
C MET A 181 10.74 17.73 20.03
N LYS A 182 11.77 17.53 19.20
CA LYS A 182 12.70 18.56 18.72
C LYS A 182 12.67 18.56 17.19
N LEU A 183 12.57 19.75 16.60
CA LEU A 183 12.60 19.97 15.14
C LEU A 183 13.94 20.55 14.72
N GLY A 184 14.38 20.25 13.50
CA GLY A 184 15.58 20.84 12.92
C GLY A 184 15.92 20.27 11.56
N VAL A 185 17.02 20.72 10.96
CA VAL A 185 17.57 20.20 9.71
C VAL A 185 18.69 19.22 10.04
N TYR A 186 18.71 18.06 9.38
CA TYR A 186 19.85 17.16 9.51
C TYR A 186 21.07 17.72 8.77
N ILE A 187 22.17 17.93 9.50
CA ILE A 187 23.43 18.45 8.97
C ILE A 187 24.53 17.43 9.30
N GLU A 188 25.49 17.26 8.40
CA GLU A 188 26.70 16.48 8.65
C GLU A 188 27.89 17.42 8.90
N LYS A 189 28.55 17.28 10.05
CA LYS A 189 29.78 17.99 10.41
C LYS A 189 30.82 17.00 10.90
N GLU A 190 32.01 17.01 10.27
CA GLU A 190 33.14 16.15 10.65
C GLU A 190 32.79 14.64 10.72
N GLY A 191 31.90 14.17 9.84
CA GLY A 191 31.45 12.77 9.79
C GLY A 191 30.43 12.39 10.86
N LYS A 192 29.87 13.36 11.59
CA LYS A 192 28.76 13.17 12.53
C LYS A 192 27.52 13.91 12.03
N VAL A 193 26.39 13.24 12.13
CA VAL A 193 25.09 13.85 11.83
C VAL A 193 24.55 14.54 13.09
N THR A 194 23.98 15.72 12.93
CA THR A 194 23.26 16.44 13.98
C THR A 194 21.92 16.95 13.45
N LEU A 195 20.95 17.12 14.33
CA LEU A 195 19.69 17.81 14.03
C LEU A 195 19.84 19.26 14.52
N SER A 196 19.97 20.21 13.59
CA SER A 196 20.20 21.62 13.88
C SER A 196 18.90 22.43 13.76
N LEU A 197 18.46 23.06 14.84
CA LEU A 197 17.34 23.99 14.81
C LEU A 197 17.79 25.36 14.28
N ASN A 198 18.99 25.79 14.66
CA ASN A 198 19.64 27.02 14.21
C ASN A 198 21.16 26.90 14.47
N GLU A 199 21.92 27.98 14.21
CA GLU A 199 23.39 28.01 14.38
C GLU A 199 23.87 27.72 15.81
N TRP A 200 23.00 27.82 16.82
CA TRP A 200 23.34 27.70 18.25
C TRP A 200 22.78 26.43 18.90
N VAL A 201 21.70 25.87 18.35
CA VAL A 201 20.96 24.76 18.94
C VAL A 201 21.05 23.55 18.01
N GLU A 202 21.83 22.57 18.44
CA GLU A 202 22.04 21.30 17.74
C GLU A 202 21.85 20.11 18.68
N TYR A 203 21.23 19.06 18.16
CA TYR A 203 21.03 17.80 18.86
C TYR A 203 21.85 16.69 18.20
N PRO A 204 22.60 15.89 18.96
CA PRO A 204 23.39 14.81 18.40
C PRO A 204 22.47 13.73 17.82
N PHE A 205 22.81 13.25 16.62
CA PHE A 205 22.17 12.09 16.04
C PHE A 205 22.87 10.81 16.53
N ASP A 206 22.15 9.97 17.26
CA ASP A 206 22.68 8.71 17.79
C ASP A 206 21.64 7.60 17.64
N MET A 207 21.90 6.69 16.69
CA MET A 207 21.04 5.55 16.39
C MET A 207 21.02 4.48 17.48
N ASP A 208 22.00 4.47 18.38
CA ASP A 208 22.05 3.51 19.49
C ASP A 208 21.36 4.07 20.75
N SER A 209 20.93 5.34 20.70
CA SER A 209 20.14 5.96 21.75
C SER A 209 18.68 5.48 21.75
N LYS A 210 17.92 5.88 22.77
CA LYS A 210 16.46 5.64 22.82
C LYS A 210 15.67 6.61 21.95
N ALA A 211 16.31 7.63 21.36
CA ALA A 211 15.61 8.60 20.55
C ALA A 211 15.12 7.99 19.24
N GLN A 212 13.94 8.43 18.79
CA GLN A 212 13.45 8.14 17.46
C GLN A 212 13.69 9.34 16.54
N TYR A 213 14.14 9.06 15.33
CA TYR A 213 14.43 10.06 14.33
C TYR A 213 13.49 9.90 13.14
N TRP A 214 13.06 11.04 12.62
CA TRP A 214 12.10 11.14 11.54
C TRP A 214 12.54 12.20 10.55
N VAL A 215 12.24 12.01 9.26
CA VAL A 215 12.54 12.98 8.20
C VAL A 215 11.25 13.33 7.45
N VAL A 216 11.04 14.61 7.18
CA VAL A 216 9.87 15.06 6.41
C VAL A 216 9.99 14.56 4.98
N ARG A 217 8.97 13.83 4.52
CA ARG A 217 8.92 13.28 3.16
C ARG A 217 7.92 14.03 2.28
N ALA A 218 6.77 14.38 2.85
CA ALA A 218 5.70 15.08 2.15
C ALA A 218 5.02 16.06 3.09
N SER A 219 4.34 17.05 2.52
CA SER A 219 3.53 18.02 3.25
C SER A 219 2.21 18.25 2.53
N TYR A 220 1.15 18.45 3.29
CA TYR A 220 -0.14 18.91 2.81
C TYR A 220 -0.36 20.30 3.38
N CYS A 221 -0.30 21.31 2.52
CA CYS A 221 -0.41 22.70 2.93
C CYS A 221 -1.83 23.21 2.70
N GLN A 222 -2.33 24.02 3.63
CA GLN A 222 -3.59 24.72 3.43
C GLN A 222 -3.45 25.71 2.27
N MET A 223 -4.53 25.87 1.48
CA MET A 223 -4.56 26.92 0.47
C MET A 223 -4.79 28.26 1.19
N VAL A 224 -3.76 29.11 1.13
CA VAL A 224 -3.79 30.50 1.64
C VAL A 224 -4.48 31.41 0.62
#